data_AF-A0A7H4P1M0-F1
#
_entry.id   AF-A0A7H4P1M0-F1
#
_cell.length_a   1.000
_cell.length_b   1.000
_cell.length_c   1.000
_cell.angle_alpha   90.00
_cell.angle_beta   90.00
_cell.angle_gamma   90.00
#
_symmetry.space_group_name_H-M   'P 1'
#
loop_
_entity.id
_entity.type
_entity.pdbx_description
1 polymer ?
#
loop_
_entity_poly.entity_id
_entity_poly.type
_entity_poly.pdbx_seq_one_letter_code
_entity_poly.pdbx_strand_id
1 'polypeptide(L)'
;MSRPVKASIDMSALRQNQQIVRRAAPASRLWAVVKANAYGHGLARVWNALSAADGFAMLNLEEAILLRELGWKGPILMLEGFFHADELALFDKYRLTTSVHSNWQIKALQQAKLHAPLDIYVKVNSGMNRLGFMPDRLHIVWQQLRSLHNVSEMTLMSHLPKRKTRTASWSRCGVLSRRRKGWIARARWRIRRPPCGIRSRILTG
;
A
#
# COMPACT_ATOMS: atom_id res chain seq x y z
N MET A 1 1.85 -41.23 -9.58
CA MET A 1 2.53 -40.39 -10.59
C MET A 1 1.69 -39.15 -10.85
N SER A 2 2.32 -37.99 -10.75
CA SER A 2 1.70 -36.66 -10.83
C SER A 2 1.34 -36.29 -12.27
N ARG A 3 0.18 -35.65 -12.46
CA ARG A 3 -0.23 -35.05 -13.74
C ARG A 3 0.88 -34.14 -14.28
N PRO A 4 1.22 -34.18 -15.59
CA PRO A 4 2.31 -33.41 -16.17
C PRO A 4 1.93 -31.94 -16.42
N VAL A 5 1.38 -31.26 -15.41
CA VAL A 5 1.05 -29.83 -15.50
C VAL A 5 2.22 -29.03 -14.96
N LYS A 6 2.78 -28.14 -15.79
CA LYS A 6 3.91 -27.28 -15.45
C LYS A 6 3.56 -25.81 -15.70
N ALA A 7 3.96 -24.94 -14.78
CA ALA A 7 3.90 -23.50 -14.93
C ALA A 7 5.32 -22.92 -14.96
N SER A 8 5.71 -22.36 -16.10
CA SER A 8 6.99 -21.70 -16.31
C SER A 8 6.89 -20.22 -15.96
N ILE A 9 7.90 -19.68 -15.28
CA ILE A 9 7.91 -18.28 -14.82
C ILE A 9 9.15 -17.61 -15.38
N ASP A 10 8.94 -16.52 -16.12
CA ASP A 10 10.01 -15.71 -16.68
C ASP A 10 10.46 -14.63 -15.69
N MET A 11 11.64 -14.84 -15.11
CA MET A 11 12.25 -13.93 -14.15
C MET A 11 12.75 -12.63 -14.81
N SER A 12 13.05 -12.66 -16.12
CA SER A 12 13.44 -11.47 -16.87
C SER A 12 12.23 -10.55 -17.07
N ALA A 13 11.07 -11.12 -17.40
CA ALA A 13 9.81 -10.38 -17.52
C ALA A 13 9.43 -9.68 -16.21
N LEU A 14 9.61 -10.33 -15.06
CA LEU A 14 9.36 -9.71 -13.75
C LEU A 14 10.24 -8.47 -13.50
N ARG A 15 11.54 -8.58 -13.79
CA ARG A 15 12.49 -7.46 -13.65
C ARG A 15 12.14 -6.31 -14.59
N GLN A 16 11.81 -6.61 -15.84
CA GLN A 16 11.41 -5.60 -16.83
C GLN A 16 10.13 -4.87 -16.40
N ASN A 17 9.11 -5.60 -15.95
CA ASN A 17 7.88 -5.01 -15.44
C ASN A 17 8.13 -4.06 -14.26
N GLN A 18 9.00 -4.47 -13.33
CA GLN A 18 9.40 -3.63 -12.22
C GLN A 18 10.07 -2.32 -12.70
N GLN A 19 10.95 -2.39 -13.70
CA GLN A 19 11.59 -1.21 -14.28
C GLN A 19 10.59 -0.29 -14.97
N ILE A 20 9.61 -0.84 -15.70
CA ILE A 20 8.54 -0.06 -16.34
C ILE A 20 7.75 0.73 -15.28
N VAL A 21 7.36 0.07 -14.20
CA VAL A 21 6.63 0.73 -13.10
C VAL A 21 7.49 1.81 -12.44
N ARG A 22 8.77 1.53 -12.21
CA ARG A 22 9.71 2.53 -11.66
C ARG A 22 9.83 3.77 -12.54
N ARG A 23 9.91 3.59 -13.86
CA ARG A 23 9.97 4.71 -14.84
C ARG A 23 8.67 5.51 -14.88
N ALA A 24 7.53 4.87 -14.66
CA ALA A 24 6.24 5.56 -14.62
C ALA A 24 6.06 6.42 -13.35
N ALA A 25 6.78 6.12 -12.27
CA ALA A 25 6.70 6.85 -11.00
C ALA A 25 8.10 7.05 -10.35
N PRO A 26 9.02 7.79 -11.00
CA PRO A 26 10.42 7.85 -10.59
C PRO A 26 10.63 8.54 -9.23
N ALA A 27 9.73 9.46 -8.86
CA ALA A 27 9.78 10.18 -7.59
C ALA A 27 9.16 9.39 -6.42
N SER A 28 8.75 8.13 -6.64
CA SER A 28 8.00 7.36 -5.65
C SER A 28 8.67 6.05 -5.28
N ARG A 29 8.37 5.61 -4.06
CA ARG A 29 8.74 4.28 -3.59
C ARG A 29 7.81 3.24 -4.20
N LEU A 30 8.35 2.05 -4.41
CA LEU A 30 7.70 0.91 -5.03
C LEU A 30 7.60 -0.23 -4.04
N TRP A 31 6.37 -0.63 -3.74
CA TRP A 31 6.07 -1.88 -3.05
C TRP A 31 5.86 -2.99 -4.08
N ALA A 32 6.65 -4.06 -4.00
CA ALA A 32 6.35 -5.31 -4.70
C ALA A 32 5.24 -6.03 -3.94
N VAL A 33 4.01 -5.92 -4.46
CA VAL A 33 2.85 -6.58 -3.85
C VAL A 33 2.91 -8.07 -4.22
N VAL A 34 3.10 -8.92 -3.22
CA VAL A 34 3.14 -10.38 -3.37
C VAL A 34 2.19 -10.98 -2.34
N LYS A 35 1.02 -11.40 -2.79
CA LYS A 35 0.02 -12.08 -1.95
C LYS A 35 -0.41 -13.37 -2.62
N ALA A 36 -0.92 -14.34 -1.85
CA ALA A 36 -1.32 -15.64 -2.38
C ALA A 36 -0.18 -16.32 -3.15
N ASN A 37 0.95 -16.48 -2.47
CA ASN A 37 2.19 -17.07 -2.96
C ASN A 37 2.72 -16.36 -4.22
N ALA A 38 2.84 -15.03 -4.14
CA ALA A 38 3.17 -14.16 -5.26
C ALA A 38 2.24 -14.38 -6.48
N TYR A 39 0.93 -14.34 -6.25
CA TYR A 39 -0.10 -14.57 -7.28
C TYR A 39 0.10 -15.93 -7.99
N GLY A 40 0.44 -16.97 -7.23
CA GLY A 40 0.70 -18.32 -7.73
C GLY A 40 2.10 -18.54 -8.34
N HIS A 41 2.95 -17.51 -8.38
CA HIS A 41 4.30 -17.63 -8.96
C HIS A 41 5.31 -18.29 -8.00
N GLY A 42 5.00 -18.37 -6.70
CA GLY A 42 5.92 -18.91 -5.70
C GLY A 42 6.83 -17.81 -5.14
N LEU A 43 6.56 -17.35 -3.93
CA LEU A 43 7.31 -16.26 -3.29
C LEU A 43 8.82 -16.55 -3.25
N ALA A 44 9.19 -17.74 -2.77
CA ALA A 44 10.59 -18.17 -2.68
C ALA A 44 11.31 -18.17 -4.04
N ARG A 45 10.57 -18.36 -5.14
CA ARG A 45 11.12 -18.37 -6.50
C ARG A 45 11.30 -16.95 -7.03
N VAL A 46 10.34 -16.06 -6.78
CA VAL A 46 10.28 -14.77 -7.47
C VAL A 46 10.84 -13.58 -6.70
N TRP A 47 10.98 -13.66 -5.38
CA TRP A 47 11.32 -12.49 -4.58
C TRP A 47 12.65 -11.84 -5.02
N ASN A 48 13.66 -12.63 -5.40
CA ASN A 48 14.94 -12.11 -5.83
C ASN A 48 14.85 -11.31 -7.15
N ALA A 49 13.96 -11.68 -8.07
CA ALA A 49 13.71 -10.89 -9.28
C ALA A 49 12.99 -9.57 -9.00
N LEU A 50 12.32 -9.45 -7.84
CA LEU A 50 11.62 -8.25 -7.41
C LEU A 50 12.41 -7.42 -6.40
N SER A 51 13.66 -7.82 -6.10
CA SER A 51 14.50 -7.22 -5.07
C SER A 51 14.84 -5.74 -5.29
N ALA A 52 14.71 -5.21 -6.50
CA ALA A 52 14.88 -3.78 -6.79
C ALA A 52 13.67 -2.90 -6.36
N ALA A 53 12.68 -3.50 -5.68
CA ALA A 53 11.61 -2.76 -5.03
C ALA A 53 12.14 -2.09 -3.77
N ASP A 54 11.48 -1.03 -3.31
CA ASP A 54 11.83 -0.40 -2.03
C ASP A 54 11.32 -1.23 -0.84
N GLY A 55 10.45 -2.21 -1.08
CA GLY A 55 9.80 -3.02 -0.06
C GLY A 55 8.87 -4.07 -0.67
N PHE A 56 8.45 -5.04 0.14
CA PHE A 56 7.40 -5.99 -0.22
C PHE A 56 6.11 -5.72 0.54
N ALA A 57 4.97 -5.95 -0.10
CA ALA A 57 3.67 -5.82 0.55
C ALA A 57 2.85 -7.10 0.39
N MET A 58 2.29 -7.60 1.48
CA MET A 58 1.62 -8.90 1.51
C MET A 58 0.46 -8.94 2.50
N LEU A 59 -0.20 -10.09 2.58
CA LEU A 59 -1.38 -10.30 3.43
C LEU A 59 -1.14 -11.34 4.52
N ASN A 60 -0.34 -12.36 4.23
CA ASN A 60 -0.13 -13.49 5.10
C ASN A 60 1.17 -13.32 5.90
N LEU A 61 1.11 -13.60 7.21
CA LEU A 61 2.23 -13.39 8.13
C LEU A 61 3.32 -14.45 7.92
N GLU A 62 2.95 -15.70 7.63
CA GLU A 62 3.89 -16.77 7.33
C GLU A 62 4.71 -16.45 6.07
N GLU A 63 4.11 -15.84 5.05
CA GLU A 63 4.83 -15.36 3.86
C GLU A 63 5.82 -14.24 4.19
N ALA A 64 5.48 -13.35 5.13
CA ALA A 64 6.37 -12.29 5.58
C ALA A 64 7.59 -12.84 6.35
N ILE A 65 7.35 -13.84 7.20
CA ILE A 65 8.41 -14.56 7.94
C ILE A 65 9.31 -15.30 6.95
N LEU A 66 8.73 -16.06 6.03
CA LEU A 66 9.48 -16.76 4.97
C LEU A 66 10.36 -15.79 4.19
N LEU A 67 9.84 -14.60 3.84
CA LEU A 67 10.63 -13.60 3.11
C LEU A 67 11.83 -13.08 3.92
N ARG A 68 11.69 -12.97 5.26
CA ARG A 68 12.81 -12.65 6.16
C ARG A 68 13.83 -13.77 6.20
N GLU A 69 13.39 -15.01 6.31
CA GLU A 69 14.25 -16.20 6.32
C GLU A 69 15.01 -16.38 5.01
N LEU A 70 14.40 -16.02 3.89
CA LEU A 70 15.03 -15.98 2.57
C LEU A 70 16.07 -14.85 2.42
N GLY A 71 16.20 -13.97 3.42
CA GLY A 71 17.26 -12.97 3.50
C GLY A 71 16.85 -11.55 3.10
N TRP A 72 15.56 -11.26 2.89
CA TRP A 72 15.11 -9.90 2.60
C TRP A 72 15.29 -8.98 3.82
N LYS A 73 16.06 -7.90 3.64
CA LYS A 73 16.34 -6.91 4.70
C LYS A 73 15.52 -5.62 4.58
N GLY A 74 14.86 -5.38 3.44
CA GLY A 74 14.05 -4.19 3.24
C GLY A 74 12.73 -4.21 4.03
N PRO A 75 11.92 -3.16 3.96
CA PRO A 75 10.65 -3.12 4.67
C PRO A 75 9.63 -4.12 4.09
N ILE A 76 8.73 -4.60 4.94
CA ILE A 76 7.62 -5.51 4.59
C ILE A 76 6.34 -4.90 5.15
N LEU A 77 5.36 -4.62 4.29
CA LEU A 77 4.07 -4.03 4.64
C LEU A 77 2.96 -5.09 4.66
N MET A 78 2.31 -5.24 5.81
CA MET A 78 1.08 -6.01 5.95
C MET A 78 -0.12 -5.15 5.56
N LEU A 79 -0.70 -5.41 4.39
CA LEU A 79 -1.73 -4.55 3.76
C LEU A 79 -3.08 -4.54 4.49
N GLU A 80 -3.35 -5.58 5.26
CA GLU A 80 -4.54 -5.72 6.11
C GLU A 80 -4.22 -5.52 7.60
N GLY A 81 -2.94 -5.33 7.94
CA GLY A 81 -2.49 -5.19 9.31
C GLY A 81 -2.40 -6.52 10.02
N PHE A 82 -2.68 -6.51 11.33
CA PHE A 82 -2.76 -7.69 12.20
C PHE A 82 -4.22 -8.00 12.54
N PHE A 83 -4.50 -9.28 12.81
CA PHE A 83 -5.83 -9.78 13.15
C PHE A 83 -5.99 -10.06 14.64
N HIS A 84 -4.89 -10.32 15.34
CA HIS A 84 -4.87 -10.52 16.80
C HIS A 84 -3.74 -9.70 17.46
N ALA A 85 -3.91 -9.32 18.73
CA ALA A 85 -2.98 -8.43 19.42
C ALA A 85 -1.63 -9.10 19.76
N ASP A 86 -1.64 -10.42 19.96
CA ASP A 86 -0.46 -11.28 20.17
C ASP A 86 0.44 -11.35 18.93
N GLU A 87 -0.11 -11.17 17.72
CA GLU A 87 0.70 -11.06 16.50
C GLU A 87 1.68 -9.88 16.55
N LEU A 88 1.40 -8.82 17.32
CA LEU A 88 2.27 -7.64 17.40
C LEU A 88 3.69 -7.98 17.89
N ALA A 89 3.86 -9.04 18.68
CA ALA A 89 5.17 -9.55 19.06
C ALA A 89 5.97 -10.04 17.84
N LEU A 90 5.31 -10.66 16.86
CA LEU A 90 5.91 -11.08 15.59
C LEU A 90 6.21 -9.87 14.69
N PHE A 91 5.34 -8.85 14.67
CA PHE A 91 5.61 -7.62 13.93
C PHE A 91 6.87 -6.91 14.44
N ASP A 92 7.06 -6.84 15.75
CA ASP A 92 8.27 -6.29 16.36
C ASP A 92 9.51 -7.15 16.07
N LYS A 93 9.41 -8.47 16.30
CA LYS A 93 10.50 -9.44 16.04
C LYS A 93 11.00 -9.40 14.59
N TYR A 94 10.08 -9.39 13.62
CA TYR A 94 10.42 -9.43 12.19
C TYR A 94 10.48 -8.05 11.53
N ARG A 95 10.37 -6.96 12.30
CA ARG A 95 10.40 -5.58 11.82
C ARG A 95 9.43 -5.38 10.66
N LEU A 96 8.16 -5.70 10.89
CA LEU A 96 7.08 -5.56 9.92
C LEU A 96 6.40 -4.20 10.06
N THR A 97 6.01 -3.63 8.93
CA THR A 97 5.16 -2.44 8.85
C THR A 97 3.70 -2.89 8.80
N THR A 98 2.81 -2.23 9.54
CA THR A 98 1.40 -2.64 9.63
C THR A 98 0.42 -1.60 9.11
N SER A 99 -0.71 -2.04 8.57
CA SER A 99 -1.81 -1.15 8.18
C SER A 99 -2.85 -1.08 9.29
N VAL A 100 -3.14 0.13 9.78
CA VAL A 100 -4.17 0.38 10.81
C VAL A 100 -5.43 0.90 10.15
N HIS A 101 -6.55 0.24 10.40
CA HIS A 101 -7.81 0.52 9.73
C HIS A 101 -9.05 0.39 10.64
N SER A 102 -8.86 0.10 11.93
CA SER A 102 -9.95 -0.04 12.91
C SER A 102 -9.55 0.51 14.29
N ASN A 103 -10.54 0.88 15.11
CA ASN A 103 -10.29 1.40 16.47
C ASN A 103 -9.72 0.34 17.42
N TRP A 104 -10.03 -0.95 17.23
CA TRP A 104 -9.49 -2.01 18.08
C TRP A 104 -7.97 -2.17 17.88
N GLN A 105 -7.47 -1.98 16.65
CA GLN A 105 -6.03 -2.01 16.36
C GLN A 105 -5.29 -0.87 17.06
N ILE A 106 -5.91 0.31 17.18
CA ILE A 106 -5.35 1.44 17.95
C ILE A 106 -5.19 1.03 19.42
N LYS A 107 -6.22 0.41 20.01
CA LYS A 107 -6.17 -0.06 21.41
C LYS A 107 -5.11 -1.15 21.60
N ALA A 108 -5.02 -2.10 20.67
CA ALA A 108 -4.00 -3.14 20.70
C ALA A 108 -2.58 -2.56 20.64
N LEU A 109 -2.35 -1.60 19.73
CA LEU A 109 -1.07 -0.87 19.65
C LEU A 109 -0.77 -0.07 20.92
N GLN A 110 -1.78 0.49 21.57
CA GLN A 110 -1.59 1.22 22.83
C GLN A 110 -1.18 0.30 23.99
N GLN A 111 -1.69 -0.94 24.01
CA GLN A 111 -1.45 -1.91 25.09
C GLN A 111 -0.24 -2.82 24.85
N ALA A 112 0.25 -2.88 23.62
CA ALA A 112 1.37 -3.73 23.25
C ALA A 112 2.66 -3.32 23.97
N LYS A 113 3.49 -4.32 24.28
CA LYS A 113 4.85 -4.11 24.79
C LYS A 113 5.83 -4.49 23.68
N LEU A 114 6.31 -3.49 22.96
CA LEU A 114 7.22 -3.68 21.82
C LEU A 114 8.62 -3.20 22.19
N HIS A 115 9.66 -3.85 21.65
CA HIS A 115 11.04 -3.42 21.85
C HIS A 115 11.37 -2.17 21.06
N ALA A 116 10.71 -1.96 19.92
CA ALA A 116 10.79 -0.70 19.17
C ALA A 116 9.42 -0.34 18.55
N PRO A 117 9.18 0.96 18.31
CA PRO A 117 7.97 1.41 17.64
C PRO A 117 7.86 0.86 16.20
N LEU A 118 6.63 0.64 15.74
CA LEU A 118 6.33 0.15 14.41
C LEU A 118 6.00 1.29 13.45
N ASP A 119 6.48 1.16 12.22
CA ASP A 119 6.01 1.98 11.11
C ASP A 119 4.59 1.54 10.75
N ILE A 120 3.68 2.51 10.60
CA ILE A 120 2.27 2.24 10.32
C ILE A 120 1.76 2.96 9.08
N TYR A 121 0.80 2.31 8.43
CA TYR A 121 0.02 2.88 7.35
C TYR A 121 -1.42 3.07 7.82
N VAL A 122 -1.87 4.32 7.94
CA VAL A 122 -3.25 4.64 8.31
C VAL A 122 -4.13 4.53 7.08
N LYS A 123 -5.04 3.56 7.09
CA LYS A 123 -5.89 3.26 5.94
C LYS A 123 -7.16 4.09 5.98
N VAL A 124 -7.42 4.83 4.92
CA VAL A 124 -8.64 5.61 4.71
C VAL A 124 -9.55 4.86 3.77
N ASN A 125 -10.84 4.80 4.10
CA ASN A 125 -11.83 4.33 3.16
C ASN A 125 -12.20 5.46 2.20
N SER A 126 -11.78 5.35 0.94
CA SER A 126 -12.13 6.30 -0.13
C SER A 126 -13.20 5.75 -1.09
N GLY A 127 -14.09 4.88 -0.62
CA GLY A 127 -15.27 4.41 -1.39
C GLY A 127 -15.23 2.95 -1.83
N MET A 128 -14.25 2.16 -1.40
CA MET A 128 -14.26 0.70 -1.61
C MET A 128 -15.08 -0.03 -0.52
N ASN A 129 -15.35 0.63 0.61
CA ASN A 129 -16.20 0.13 1.71
C ASN A 129 -15.82 -1.26 2.23
N ARG A 130 -14.51 -1.56 2.25
CA ARG A 130 -13.98 -2.82 2.78
C ARG A 130 -13.19 -2.62 4.07
N LEU A 131 -12.20 -1.74 4.05
CA LEU A 131 -11.34 -1.43 5.20
C LEU A 131 -10.98 0.05 5.19
N GLY A 132 -10.74 0.61 6.37
CA GLY A 132 -10.22 1.96 6.56
C GLY A 132 -11.18 2.87 7.32
N PHE A 133 -10.61 3.91 7.91
CA PHE A 133 -11.37 4.94 8.61
C PHE A 133 -12.12 5.82 7.62
N MET A 134 -13.28 6.33 8.04
CA MET A 134 -13.96 7.39 7.29
C MET A 134 -13.10 8.65 7.25
N PRO A 135 -13.09 9.39 6.13
CA PRO A 135 -12.32 10.63 6.01
C PRO A 135 -12.55 11.62 7.17
N ASP A 136 -13.78 11.77 7.64
CA ASP A 136 -14.13 12.72 8.71
C ASP A 136 -13.47 12.36 10.05
N ARG A 137 -13.25 11.06 10.31
CA ARG A 137 -12.60 10.57 11.53
C ARG A 137 -11.07 10.57 11.45
N LEU A 138 -10.50 10.80 10.27
CA LEU A 138 -9.06 10.64 10.04
C LEU A 138 -8.22 11.54 10.96
N HIS A 139 -8.65 12.78 11.18
CA HIS A 139 -7.90 13.73 12.01
C HIS A 139 -7.76 13.25 13.47
N ILE A 140 -8.85 12.74 14.06
CA ILE A 140 -8.88 12.19 15.42
C ILE A 140 -7.99 10.95 15.50
N VAL A 141 -8.16 10.03 14.55
CA VAL A 141 -7.38 8.79 14.51
C VAL A 141 -5.89 9.06 14.34
N TRP A 142 -5.53 10.04 13.50
CA TRP A 142 -4.15 10.43 13.28
C TRP A 142 -3.51 10.97 14.57
N GLN A 143 -4.22 11.82 15.31
CA GLN A 143 -3.73 12.35 16.59
C GLN A 143 -3.56 11.24 17.63
N GLN A 144 -4.55 10.33 17.73
CA GLN A 144 -4.49 9.18 18.65
C GLN A 144 -3.28 8.28 18.37
N LEU A 145 -3.04 7.93 17.10
CA LEU A 145 -1.91 7.08 16.73
C LEU A 145 -0.57 7.78 16.95
N ARG A 146 -0.50 9.09 16.66
CA ARG A 146 0.72 9.88 16.84
C ARG A 146 1.13 10.01 18.32
N SER A 147 0.19 9.92 19.26
CA SER A 147 0.51 9.97 20.69
C SER A 147 0.94 8.63 21.27
N LEU A 148 0.92 7.53 20.49
CA LEU A 148 1.36 6.22 20.97
C LEU A 148 2.88 6.09 20.88
N HIS A 149 3.51 5.63 21.96
CA HIS A 149 4.95 5.33 21.98
C HIS A 149 5.34 4.15 21.08
N ASN A 150 4.39 3.26 20.76
CA ASN A 150 4.58 2.10 19.88
C ASN A 150 4.50 2.43 18.39
N VAL A 151 4.35 3.70 18.00
CA VAL A 151 4.22 4.14 16.62
C VAL A 151 5.37 5.07 16.25
N SER A 152 6.11 4.75 15.18
CA SER A 152 7.22 5.55 14.68
C SER A 152 6.78 6.46 13.53
N GLU A 153 6.84 5.95 12.30
CA GLU A 153 6.46 6.68 11.10
C GLU A 153 5.02 6.37 10.73
N MET A 154 4.26 7.40 10.41
CA MET A 154 2.88 7.28 9.95
C MET A 154 2.79 7.67 8.48
N THR A 155 2.23 6.78 7.67
CA THR A 155 1.94 7.05 6.25
C THR A 155 0.44 6.90 5.99
N LEU A 156 -0.15 7.80 5.20
CA LEU A 156 -1.55 7.66 4.79
C LEU A 156 -1.65 6.69 3.61
N MET A 157 -2.63 5.78 3.64
CA MET A 157 -2.93 4.90 2.51
C MET A 157 -4.42 4.85 2.22
N SER A 158 -4.76 4.63 0.95
CA SER A 158 -6.09 4.22 0.54
C SER A 158 -5.97 3.20 -0.60
N HIS A 159 -7.05 2.49 -0.88
CA HIS A 159 -7.16 1.63 -2.04
C HIS A 159 -8.25 2.16 -2.95
N LEU A 160 -7.89 2.43 -4.20
CA LEU A 160 -8.82 2.96 -5.19
C LEU A 160 -9.92 1.93 -5.49
N PRO A 161 -11.20 2.32 -5.53
CA PRO A 161 -12.24 1.48 -6.08
C PRO A 161 -11.98 1.24 -7.57
N LYS A 162 -12.42 0.10 -8.10
CA LYS A 162 -12.21 -0.29 -9.50
C LYS A 162 -12.94 0.70 -10.42
N ARG A 163 -12.22 1.66 -11.01
CA ARG A 163 -12.76 2.52 -12.08
C ARG A 163 -12.17 2.11 -13.43
N LYS A 164 -13.01 1.53 -14.30
CA LYS A 164 -12.65 1.12 -15.67
C LYS A 164 -12.69 2.26 -16.71
N THR A 165 -12.84 3.53 -16.33
CA THR A 165 -13.06 4.63 -17.30
C THR A 165 -11.87 5.57 -17.45
N ARG A 166 -11.47 5.77 -18.72
CA ARG A 166 -10.27 6.46 -19.24
C ARG A 166 -10.32 8.00 -19.15
N THR A 167 -11.16 8.56 -18.28
CA THR A 167 -11.44 10.01 -18.19
C THR A 167 -11.48 10.48 -16.74
N ALA A 168 -10.32 10.60 -16.09
CA ALA A 168 -10.07 11.59 -15.04
C ALA A 168 -8.58 11.60 -14.74
N SER A 169 -8.09 12.79 -14.38
CA SER A 169 -6.70 13.20 -14.12
C SER A 169 -5.99 12.51 -12.94
N TRP A 170 -6.29 11.25 -12.64
CA TRP A 170 -5.68 10.48 -11.56
C TRP A 170 -4.94 9.29 -12.16
N SER A 171 -3.64 9.48 -12.33
CA SER A 171 -2.76 8.53 -12.99
C SER A 171 -2.75 7.18 -12.28
N ARG A 172 -3.05 6.14 -13.06
CA ARG A 172 -2.89 4.73 -12.74
C ARG A 172 -1.45 4.46 -12.31
N CYS A 173 -1.28 4.16 -11.03
CA CYS A 173 -0.30 3.22 -10.47
C CYS A 173 -0.53 3.24 -8.94
N GLY A 174 -0.44 2.09 -8.27
CA GLY A 174 -0.47 2.01 -6.80
C GLY A 174 0.80 2.63 -6.23
N VAL A 175 0.91 3.95 -6.35
CA VAL A 175 2.06 4.74 -5.97
C VAL A 175 1.79 5.25 -4.56
N LEU A 176 2.43 4.62 -3.59
CA LEU A 176 2.53 5.16 -2.24
C LEU A 176 3.63 6.24 -2.27
N SER A 177 3.23 7.47 -2.60
CA SER A 177 4.15 8.62 -2.56
C SER A 177 4.37 9.04 -1.11
N ARG A 178 5.55 8.72 -0.56
CA ARG A 178 6.03 9.30 0.70
C ARG A 178 6.63 10.67 0.39
N ARG A 179 5.95 11.76 0.76
CA ARG A 179 6.59 13.10 0.79
C ARG A 179 7.29 13.26 2.15
N ARG A 180 8.63 13.36 2.14
CA ARG A 180 9.40 13.74 3.32
C ARG A 180 9.27 15.26 3.56
N LYS A 181 9.05 15.61 4.83
CA LYS A 181 9.16 16.92 5.48
C LYS A 181 8.09 17.98 5.12
N GLY A 182 7.23 18.24 6.10
CA GLY A 182 6.87 19.60 6.56
C GLY A 182 5.87 20.41 5.74
N TRP A 183 4.81 20.84 6.45
CA TRP A 183 3.92 21.99 6.21
C TRP A 183 2.62 21.79 5.42
N ILE A 184 1.52 21.85 6.19
CA ILE A 184 0.23 22.51 5.95
C ILE A 184 -0.21 22.61 4.48
N ALA A 185 -1.14 21.72 4.10
CA ALA A 185 -1.91 21.88 2.86
C ALA A 185 -2.91 23.04 3.00
N ARG A 186 -2.50 24.26 2.63
CA ARG A 186 -3.46 25.27 2.13
C ARG A 186 -3.77 24.93 0.68
N ALA A 187 -4.69 23.99 0.46
CA ALA A 187 -5.30 23.79 -0.85
C ALA A 187 -6.30 24.93 -1.10
N ARG A 188 -5.84 26.03 -1.70
CA ARG A 188 -6.73 27.05 -2.26
C ARG A 188 -7.37 26.45 -3.52
N TRP A 189 -8.57 25.90 -3.38
CA TRP A 189 -9.39 25.41 -4.49
C TRP A 189 -9.76 26.60 -5.39
N ARG A 190 -9.06 26.74 -6.53
CA ARG A 190 -9.45 27.68 -7.59
C ARG A 190 -10.17 26.88 -8.66
N ILE A 191 -11.50 26.95 -8.66
CA ILE A 191 -12.35 26.46 -9.75
C ILE A 191 -12.02 27.32 -10.99
N ARG A 192 -11.25 26.77 -11.93
CA ARG A 192 -11.20 27.32 -13.30
C ARG A 192 -12.34 26.67 -14.08
N ARG A 193 -13.39 27.45 -14.39
CA ARG A 193 -14.40 27.09 -15.38
C ARG A 193 -13.69 26.88 -16.74
N PRO A 194 -14.02 25.83 -17.52
CA PRO A 194 -13.58 25.74 -18.90
C PRO A 194 -14.26 26.83 -19.75
N PRO A 195 -13.61 27.37 -20.79
CA PRO A 195 -14.23 28.33 -21.68
C PRO A 195 -15.32 27.64 -22.51
N CYS A 196 -16.53 28.21 -22.47
CA CYS A 196 -17.59 27.95 -23.43
C CYS A 196 -17.08 28.18 -24.86
N GLY A 197 -17.33 27.22 -25.74
CA GLY A 197 -16.98 27.32 -27.14
C GLY A 197 -17.57 26.17 -27.96
N ILE A 198 -18.90 26.08 -28.02
CA ILE A 198 -19.57 25.31 -29.08
C ILE A 198 -20.47 26.29 -29.82
N ARG A 199 -20.03 26.63 -31.04
CA ARG A 199 -20.80 27.37 -32.03
C ARG A 199 -21.96 26.50 -32.52
N SER A 200 -23.11 27.13 -32.62
CA SER A 200 -24.30 26.69 -33.34
C SER A 200 -23.99 26.29 -34.79
N ARG A 201 -24.51 25.14 -35.23
CA ARG A 201 -24.97 24.99 -36.62
C ARG A 201 -26.17 24.03 -36.66
N ILE A 202 -27.33 24.66 -36.82
CA ILE A 202 -28.56 24.09 -37.34
C ILE A 202 -28.31 23.75 -38.81
N LEU A 203 -28.59 22.52 -39.22
CA LEU A 203 -28.93 22.21 -40.61
C LEU A 203 -30.10 21.22 -40.59
N THR A 204 -31.24 21.75 -41.02
CA THR A 204 -32.45 21.07 -41.49
C THR A 204 -32.15 20.17 -42.68
N GLY A 205 -32.80 19.02 -42.71
CA GLY A 205 -32.84 18.07 -43.82
C GLY A 205 -33.67 16.87 -43.39
#